data_AF-A0A8S1R2J8-F1
#
_entry.id   AF-A0A8S1R2J8-F1
#
_cell.length_a   1.000
_cell.length_b   1.000
_cell.length_c   1.000
_cell.angle_alpha   90.00
_cell.angle_beta   90.00
_cell.angle_gamma   90.00
#
_symmetry.space_group_name_H-M   'P 1'
#
loop_
_entity.id
_entity.type
_entity.pdbx_description
1 polymer ?
#
loop_
_entity_poly.entity_id
_entity_poly.type
_entity_poly.pdbx_seq_one_letter_code
_entity_poly.pdbx_strand_id
1 'polypeptide(L)'
;MNQVEPFGIKVIPIKWVLKFDPPIIGLVYKQHQKEKKKHLYQISLNNLIFLTNPEDIVNQIIYEHPVYLNRKFIKYEQLIGLVRKLLDYKSRKLQEMVEFMEDQLVEYDDADSEQEEKYASNQNYSF
;
A
#
# COMPACT_ATOMS: atom_id res chain seq x y z
N MET A 1 3.55 31.65 33.51
CA MET A 1 2.27 31.15 32.99
C MET A 1 2.50 29.75 32.44
N ASN A 2 2.10 28.72 33.18
CA ASN A 2 2.21 27.33 32.74
C ASN A 2 0.96 27.02 31.90
N GLN A 3 1.11 27.04 30.58
CA GLN A 3 0.07 26.51 29.70
C GLN A 3 0.08 24.99 29.87
N VAL A 4 -0.95 24.48 30.55
CA VAL A 4 -1.26 23.06 30.60
C VAL A 4 -1.69 22.68 29.19
N GLU A 5 -0.80 22.05 28.42
CA GLU A 5 -1.20 21.49 27.13
C GLU A 5 -2.22 20.36 27.39
N PRO A 6 -3.33 20.33 26.64
CA PRO A 6 -4.37 19.33 26.84
C PRO A 6 -3.78 17.95 26.60
N PHE A 7 -4.18 16.98 27.42
CA PHE A 7 -3.79 15.56 27.44
C PHE A 7 -3.55 14.93 26.05
N GLY A 8 -2.38 15.20 25.47
CA GLY A 8 -2.01 14.79 24.13
C GLY A 8 -0.52 14.49 24.11
N ILE A 9 -0.15 13.37 23.49
CA ILE A 9 1.25 13.01 23.33
C ILE A 9 1.92 14.12 22.52
N LYS A 10 2.94 14.77 23.09
CA LYS A 10 3.75 15.72 22.33
C LYS A 10 4.52 14.94 21.27
N VAL A 11 4.31 15.25 20.00
CA VAL A 11 4.99 14.59 18.88
C VAL A 11 5.95 15.55 18.22
N ILE A 12 7.25 15.30 18.38
CA ILE A 12 8.32 16.03 17.68
C ILE A 12 8.77 15.14 16.50
N PRO A 13 8.30 15.41 15.26
CA PRO A 13 8.64 14.59 14.11
C PRO A 13 10.14 14.68 13.81
N ILE A 14 10.77 13.54 13.55
CA ILE A 14 12.19 13.45 13.19
C ILE A 14 12.34 13.06 11.72
N LYS A 15 11.72 11.95 11.33
CA LYS A 15 11.76 11.46 9.95
C LYS A 15 10.59 10.54 9.66
N TRP A 16 10.29 10.42 8.38
CA TRP A 16 9.37 9.43 7.84
C TRP A 16 10.12 8.19 7.38
N VAL A 17 9.47 7.03 7.51
CA VAL A 17 9.93 5.75 6.95
C VAL A 17 8.77 5.12 6.19
N LEU A 18 9.09 4.42 5.10
CA LEU A 18 8.12 3.69 4.30
C LEU A 18 8.53 2.21 4.29
N LYS A 19 7.55 1.33 4.51
CA LYS A 19 7.64 -0.09 4.16
C LYS A 19 6.63 -0.32 3.04
N PHE A 20 7.05 -1.00 1.98
CA PHE A 20 6.21 -1.16 0.80
C PHE A 20 5.37 -2.44 0.83
N ASP A 21 5.85 -3.49 1.50
CA ASP A 21 5.17 -4.78 1.57
C ASP A 21 5.29 -5.42 2.98
N PRO A 22 4.20 -5.42 3.79
CA PRO A 22 2.95 -4.69 3.59
C PRO A 22 3.15 -3.16 3.64
N PRO A 23 2.25 -2.37 3.02
CA PRO A 23 2.38 -0.92 2.93
C PRO A 23 2.18 -0.25 4.30
N ILE A 24 3.22 0.43 4.79
CA ILE A 24 3.23 1.12 6.08
C ILE A 24 3.90 2.48 5.94
N ILE A 25 3.27 3.51 6.50
CA ILE A 25 3.89 4.81 6.76
C ILE A 25 4.30 4.85 8.23
N GLY A 26 5.60 5.03 8.48
CA GLY A 26 6.14 5.17 9.83
C GLY A 26 6.59 6.60 10.13
N LEU A 27 6.21 7.11 11.29
CA LEU A 27 6.70 8.37 11.84
C LEU A 27 7.68 8.08 12.97
N VAL A 28 8.95 8.45 12.78
CA VAL A 28 9.94 8.47 13.86
C VAL A 28 9.82 9.80 14.57
N TYR A 29 9.62 9.77 15.89
CA TYR A 29 9.41 10.97 16.70
C TYR A 29 10.06 10.87 18.09
N LYS A 30 10.08 12.01 18.79
CA LYS A 30 10.40 12.14 20.22
C LYS A 30 9.25 12.82 20.95
N GLN A 31 9.11 12.56 22.24
CA GLN A 31 8.15 13.26 23.09
C GLN A 31 8.75 14.53 23.68
N HIS A 32 10.06 14.52 23.92
CA HIS A 32 10.80 15.67 24.42
C HIS A 32 12.14 15.87 23.68
N GLN A 33 12.55 17.13 23.44
CA GLN A 33 13.78 17.42 22.68
C GLN A 33 15.04 16.79 23.31
N LYS A 34 15.09 16.74 24.66
CA LYS A 34 16.20 16.18 25.43
C LYS A 34 16.20 14.65 25.54
N GLU A 35 15.15 13.97 25.06
CA GLU A 35 15.13 12.50 25.09
C GLU A 35 16.15 11.91 24.13
N LYS A 36 16.86 10.88 24.60
CA LYS A 36 17.74 10.06 23.76
C LYS A 36 16.96 9.02 22.96
N LYS A 37 15.91 8.45 23.57
CA LYS A 37 15.07 7.42 22.95
C LYS A 37 14.21 8.01 21.85
N LYS A 38 14.10 7.29 20.74
CA LYS A 38 13.19 7.61 19.63
C LYS A 38 12.04 6.62 19.64
N HIS A 39 10.87 7.08 19.24
CA HIS A 39 9.67 6.29 19.09
C HIS A 39 9.36 6.13 17.60
N LEU A 40 8.72 5.02 17.25
CA LEU A 40 8.22 4.76 15.90
C LEU A 40 6.71 4.53 16.02
N TYR A 41 5.93 5.39 15.40
CA TYR A 41 4.51 5.17 15.18
C TYR A 41 4.31 4.64 13.76
N GLN A 42 3.49 3.62 13.59
CA GLN A 42 3.27 2.96 12.30
C GLN A 42 1.81 2.99 11.92
N ILE A 43 1.54 3.42 10.70
CA ILE A 43 0.23 3.47 10.08
C ILE A 43 0.24 2.45 8.96
N SER A 44 -0.52 1.37 9.14
CA SER A 44 -0.68 0.36 8.11
C SER A 44 -1.77 0.81 7.15
N LEU A 45 -1.48 0.82 5.85
CA LEU A 45 -2.43 1.24 4.82
C LEU A 45 -3.26 0.07 4.28
N ASN A 46 -3.44 -0.97 5.09
CA ASN A 46 -4.24 -2.12 4.73
C ASN A 46 -5.64 -1.61 4.32
N ASN A 47 -6.10 -2.00 3.14
CA ASN A 47 -7.32 -1.55 2.47
C ASN A 47 -7.29 -0.12 1.87
N LEU A 48 -6.54 0.83 2.44
CA LEU A 48 -6.44 2.19 1.90
C LEU A 48 -5.69 2.25 0.57
N ILE A 49 -4.77 1.31 0.32
CA ILE A 49 -4.07 1.23 -0.97
C ILE A 49 -4.98 0.87 -2.16
N PHE A 50 -6.23 0.47 -1.93
CA PHE A 50 -7.20 0.23 -3.01
C PHE A 50 -7.89 1.53 -3.44
N LEU A 51 -7.85 2.57 -2.60
CA LEU A 51 -8.21 3.91 -3.03
C LEU A 51 -7.17 4.39 -4.04
N THR A 52 -7.63 4.85 -5.20
CA THR A 52 -6.75 5.31 -6.28
C THR A 52 -6.29 6.76 -6.05
N ASN A 53 -7.06 7.52 -5.25
CA ASN A 53 -6.85 8.93 -5.02
C ASN A 53 -5.97 9.19 -3.78
N PRO A 54 -4.75 9.75 -3.93
CA PRO A 54 -3.85 10.01 -2.81
C PRO A 54 -4.46 10.93 -1.73
N GLU A 55 -5.25 11.91 -2.14
CA GLU A 55 -5.85 12.91 -1.28
C GLU A 55 -6.86 12.26 -0.31
N ASP A 56 -7.66 11.31 -0.79
CA ASP A 56 -8.63 10.57 0.01
C ASP A 56 -7.94 9.69 1.06
N ILE A 57 -6.84 9.03 0.67
CA ILE A 57 -6.01 8.24 1.59
C ILE A 57 -5.44 9.13 2.70
N VAL A 58 -4.90 10.30 2.37
CA VAL A 58 -4.31 11.19 3.38
C VAL A 58 -5.38 11.73 4.33
N ASN A 59 -6.55 12.10 3.81
CA ASN A 59 -7.66 12.55 4.64
C ASN A 59 -8.08 11.47 5.64
N GLN A 60 -8.19 10.22 5.19
CA GLN A 60 -8.50 9.08 6.05
C GLN A 60 -7.43 8.85 7.12
N ILE A 61 -6.15 8.87 6.72
CA ILE A 61 -5.00 8.73 7.63
C ILE A 61 -5.03 9.80 8.74
N ILE A 62 -5.29 11.06 8.39
CA ILE A 62 -5.35 12.16 9.37
C ILE A 62 -6.55 12.01 10.30
N TYR A 63 -7.69 11.58 9.76
CA TYR A 63 -8.91 11.35 10.52
C TYR A 63 -8.76 10.22 11.54
N GLU A 64 -8.10 9.11 11.16
CA GLU A 64 -7.89 7.95 12.03
C GLU A 64 -6.77 8.16 13.06
N HIS A 65 -5.80 9.03 12.77
CA HIS A 65 -4.59 9.19 13.59
C HIS A 65 -4.30 10.64 14.03
N PRO A 66 -5.30 11.38 14.57
CA PRO A 66 -5.18 12.81 14.84
C PRO A 66 -4.14 13.15 15.92
N VAL A 67 -3.90 12.23 16.87
CA VAL A 67 -2.94 12.41 17.97
C VAL A 67 -1.50 12.51 17.45
N TYR A 68 -1.16 11.72 16.42
CA TYR A 68 0.19 11.64 15.89
C TYR A 68 0.42 12.54 14.68
N LEU A 69 -0.65 12.85 13.95
CA LEU A 69 -0.60 13.61 12.69
C LEU A 69 -1.15 15.03 12.80
N ASN A 70 -0.99 15.64 13.97
CA ASN A 70 -1.44 17.00 14.20
C ASN A 70 -0.86 17.96 13.15
N ARG A 71 -1.75 18.67 12.44
CA ARG A 71 -1.42 19.60 11.35
C ARG A 71 -0.49 20.74 11.76
N LYS A 72 -0.36 21.02 13.07
CA LYS A 72 0.60 21.99 13.60
C LYS A 72 2.05 21.58 13.36
N PHE A 73 2.34 20.27 13.30
CA PHE A 73 3.70 19.74 13.20
C PHE A 73 3.95 18.97 11.90
N ILE A 74 2.91 18.44 11.27
CA ILE A 74 3.01 17.66 10.04
C ILE A 74 2.22 18.36 8.94
N LYS A 75 2.90 18.66 7.85
CA LYS A 75 2.30 19.29 6.68
C LYS A 75 1.54 18.24 5.85
N TYR A 76 0.37 18.61 5.36
CA TYR A 76 -0.48 17.73 4.56
C TYR A 76 0.23 17.24 3.28
N GLU A 77 1.00 18.12 2.64
CA GLU A 77 1.76 17.85 1.42
C GLU A 77 2.85 16.79 1.63
N GLN A 78 3.40 16.70 2.85
CA GLN A 78 4.37 15.65 3.19
C GLN A 78 3.71 14.28 3.17
N LEU A 79 2.52 14.16 3.76
CA LEU A 79 1.76 12.90 3.76
C LEU A 79 1.33 12.51 2.35
N ILE A 80 0.87 13.46 1.53
CA ILE A 80 0.57 13.20 0.11
C ILE A 80 1.79 12.63 -0.61
N GLY A 81 2.96 13.24 -0.43
CA GLY A 81 4.19 12.77 -1.08
C GLY A 81 4.57 11.35 -0.65
N LEU A 82 4.29 10.96 0.59
CA LEU A 82 4.52 9.60 1.08
C LEU A 82 3.53 8.59 0.49
N VAL A 83 2.25 8.95 0.43
CA VAL A 83 1.20 8.11 -0.16
C VAL A 83 1.46 7.89 -1.65
N ARG A 84 1.79 8.95 -2.42
CA ARG A 84 2.12 8.83 -3.84
C ARG A 84 3.27 7.85 -4.09
N LYS A 85 4.34 7.93 -3.29
CA LYS A 85 5.47 6.97 -3.40
C LYS A 85 5.05 5.51 -3.18
N LEU A 86 4.12 5.26 -2.25
CA LEU A 86 3.60 3.91 -2.00
C LEU A 86 2.74 3.43 -3.18
N LEU A 87 1.88 4.29 -3.72
CA LEU A 87 1.06 3.97 -4.90
C LEU A 87 1.92 3.74 -6.14
N ASP A 88 2.92 4.59 -6.39
CA ASP A 88 3.86 4.46 -7.52
C ASP A 88 4.65 3.15 -7.45
N TYR A 89 5.04 2.71 -6.23
CA TYR A 89 5.68 1.42 -6.05
C TYR A 89 4.73 0.27 -6.37
N LYS A 90 3.49 0.32 -5.87
CA LYS A 90 2.47 -0.71 -6.11
C LYS A 90 2.15 -0.84 -7.60
N SER A 91 1.96 0.27 -8.30
CA SER A 91 1.66 0.26 -9.74
C SER A 91 2.78 -0.37 -10.55
N ARG A 92 4.05 -0.03 -10.25
CA ARG A 92 5.20 -0.67 -10.92
C ARG A 92 5.28 -2.17 -10.64
N LYS A 93 5.08 -2.58 -9.39
CA LYS A 93 5.08 -4.00 -9.02
C LYS A 93 3.97 -4.79 -9.71
N LEU A 94 2.79 -4.19 -9.87
CA LEU A 94 1.68 -4.81 -10.60
C LEU A 94 2.03 -4.95 -12.09
N GLN A 95 2.62 -3.92 -12.69
CA GLN A 95 3.03 -3.95 -14.10
C GLN A 95 4.10 -5.04 -14.34
N GLU A 96 5.15 -5.10 -13.50
CA GLU A 96 6.18 -6.16 -13.57
C GLU A 96 5.57 -7.57 -13.49
N MET A 97 4.52 -7.75 -12.68
CA MET A 97 3.84 -9.03 -12.53
C MET A 97 3.00 -9.39 -13.78
N VAL A 98 2.32 -8.39 -14.37
CA VAL A 98 1.53 -8.57 -15.60
C VAL A 98 2.46 -8.94 -16.76
N GLU A 99 3.55 -8.20 -16.95
CA GLU A 99 4.56 -8.48 -17.99
C GLU A 99 5.12 -9.90 -17.86
N PHE A 100 5.47 -10.31 -16.62
CA PHE A 100 5.93 -11.68 -16.36
C PHE A 100 4.89 -12.76 -16.68
N MET A 101 3.61 -12.50 -16.39
CA MET A 101 2.53 -13.44 -16.71
C MET A 101 2.24 -13.53 -18.20
N GLU A 102 2.30 -12.40 -18.92
CA GLU A 102 2.15 -12.37 -20.37
C GLU A 102 3.27 -13.18 -21.04
N ASP A 103 4.53 -12.99 -20.63
CA ASP A 103 5.67 -13.77 -21.14
C ASP A 103 5.50 -15.28 -20.96
N GLN A 104 4.89 -15.74 -19.85
CA GLN A 104 4.63 -17.16 -19.61
C GLN A 104 3.45 -17.74 -20.41
N LEU A 105 2.51 -16.90 -20.85
CA LEU A 105 1.34 -17.34 -21.61
C LEU A 105 1.65 -17.54 -23.11
N VAL A 106 2.67 -16.86 -23.66
CA VAL A 106 3.06 -16.99 -25.07
C VAL A 106 3.67 -18.37 -25.41
N GLU A 107 4.06 -19.18 -24.41
CA GLU A 107 4.78 -20.44 -24.63
C GLU A 107 3.87 -21.67 -24.91
N TYR A 108 2.54 -21.51 -24.93
CA TYR A 108 1.58 -22.63 -25.08
C TYR A 108 0.68 -22.60 -26.33
N ASP A 109 0.85 -21.64 -27.25
CA ASP A 109 0.01 -21.56 -28.46
C ASP A 109 0.51 -22.42 -29.65
N ASP A 110 1.68 -23.09 -29.53
CA ASP A 110 2.28 -23.87 -30.63
C ASP A 110 2.23 -25.41 -30.45
N ALA A 111 1.50 -25.94 -29.46
CA ALA A 111 1.48 -27.38 -29.21
C ALA A 111 0.13 -27.93 -28.70
N ASP A 112 -0.97 -27.72 -29.43
CA ASP A 112 -2.08 -28.70 -29.49
C ASP A 112 -3.13 -28.30 -30.54
N SER A 113 -2.84 -28.54 -31.82
CA SER A 113 -3.84 -28.53 -32.90
C SER A 113 -3.98 -29.90 -33.59
N GLU A 114 -3.57 -30.99 -32.94
CA GLU A 114 -3.77 -32.36 -33.43
C GLU A 114 -4.30 -33.31 -32.35
N GLN A 115 -5.49 -33.05 -31.79
CA GLN A 115 -6.24 -34.09 -31.07
C GLN A 115 -7.76 -33.87 -30.98
N GLU A 116 -8.39 -33.40 -32.05
CA GLU A 116 -9.87 -33.35 -32.19
C GLU A 116 -10.38 -34.18 -33.37
N GLU A 117 -9.97 -35.45 -33.51
CA GLU A 117 -10.69 -36.40 -34.38
C GLU A 117 -10.66 -37.83 -33.80
N LYS A 118 -11.39 -38.11 -32.70
CA LYS A 118 -11.67 -39.52 -32.32
C LYS A 118 -12.81 -39.79 -31.34
N TYR A 119 -13.85 -38.95 -31.28
CA TYR A 119 -15.04 -39.24 -30.44
C TYR A 119 -16.40 -39.16 -31.15
N ALA A 120 -16.44 -39.11 -32.48
CA ALA A 120 -17.69 -39.02 -33.26
C ALA A 120 -18.14 -40.32 -33.94
N SER A 121 -17.68 -41.49 -33.50
CA SER A 121 -18.05 -42.77 -34.13
C SER A 121 -18.19 -43.91 -33.13
N ASN A 122 -19.11 -43.80 -32.17
CA ASN A 122 -19.70 -44.97 -31.51
C ASN A 122 -20.98 -44.64 -30.74
N GLN A 123 -22.01 -44.18 -31.45
CA GLN A 123 -23.40 -44.39 -31.02
C GLN A 123 -24.24 -44.77 -32.23
N ASN A 124 -24.29 -46.07 -32.51
CA ASN A 124 -25.41 -46.72 -33.19
C ASN A 124 -25.39 -48.21 -32.85
N TYR A 125 -26.01 -48.56 -31.72
CA TYR A 125 -26.64 -49.86 -31.52
C TYR A 125 -28.05 -49.66 -30.95
N SER A 126 -29.00 -49.95 -31.84
CA SER A 126 -30.35 -50.54 -31.69
C SER A 126 -31.22 -50.24 -30.47
N PHE A 127 -32.46 -49.84 -30.76
CA PHE A 127 -33.65 -50.68 -30.54
C PHE A 127 -34.55 -50.66 -31.78
#